data_AF-A0AAU4P492-F1
#
_entry.id   AF-A0AAU4P492-F1
#
_cell.length_a   1.000
_cell.length_b   1.000
_cell.length_c   1.000
_cell.angle_alpha   90.00
_cell.angle_beta   90.00
_cell.angle_gamma   90.00
#
_symmetry.space_group_name_H-M   'P 1'
#
loop_
_entity.id
_entity.type
_entity.pdbx_description
1 polymer ?
#
loop_
_entity_poly.entity_id
_entity_poly.type
_entity_poly.pdbx_seq_one_letter_code
_entity_poly.pdbx_strand_id
1 'polypeptide(L)'
;MKNRRRIRNVPLVLAAAGVLVLASPGSAFADVPGALPANADGLEQTFQPAYDYDGDGCYPTPAIGPDGTIAPGLKTTGAVNGGCHDSWDLDNTNGYARSKCNNGWCAIIYGLYFEKDQAVAGSGLGGHRHDWEHVVVWVQDNEAKYVSTSAHGGFSVYGRDQIQWDGTHPKAVYHKDGIGTHCFRPATTGDEPPENHYHQWQFPDLIGWNGYPDGLRDKLVQADFGSAVFGLKDGNLAGHLQKAMPAGIPFDPNA
;
A
#
# COMPACT_ATOMS: atom_id res chain seq x y z
N MET A 1 -51.57 -77.83 29.36
CA MET A 1 -50.69 -76.89 30.11
C MET A 1 -49.68 -76.32 29.13
N LYS A 2 -49.54 -74.98 29.10
CA LYS A 2 -49.02 -74.19 27.97
C LYS A 2 -47.49 -74.25 27.80
N ASN A 3 -47.05 -74.47 26.56
CA ASN A 3 -45.69 -74.25 26.06
C ASN A 3 -45.24 -72.80 26.34
N ARG A 4 -44.18 -72.62 27.13
CA ARG A 4 -43.49 -71.32 27.28
C ARG A 4 -42.36 -71.23 26.25
N ARG A 5 -42.61 -70.48 25.17
CA ARG A 5 -41.57 -69.94 24.27
C ARG A 5 -40.69 -68.98 25.08
N ARG A 6 -39.38 -69.24 25.16
CA ARG A 6 -38.40 -68.26 25.66
C ARG A 6 -38.13 -67.23 24.56
N ILE A 7 -38.35 -65.96 24.90
CA ILE A 7 -38.10 -64.80 24.05
C ILE A 7 -36.62 -64.40 24.19
N ARG A 8 -36.07 -63.97 23.04
CA ARG A 8 -34.70 -63.50 22.77
C ARG A 8 -34.28 -62.37 23.69
N ASN A 9 -32.98 -62.33 24.01
CA ASN A 9 -32.23 -61.08 24.20
C ASN A 9 -31.01 -61.13 23.28
N VAL A 10 -31.03 -60.34 22.21
CA VAL A 10 -29.86 -60.06 21.36
C VAL A 10 -29.31 -58.71 21.85
N PRO A 11 -28.03 -58.59 22.24
CA PRO A 11 -27.47 -57.30 22.60
C PRO A 11 -27.27 -56.48 21.33
N LEU A 12 -27.95 -55.34 21.26
CA LEU A 12 -27.75 -54.32 20.23
C LEU A 12 -26.45 -53.59 20.55
N VAL A 13 -25.35 -53.94 19.89
CA VAL A 13 -24.09 -53.18 19.98
C VAL A 13 -24.23 -51.95 19.08
N LEU A 14 -24.55 -50.81 19.68
CA LEU A 14 -24.48 -49.50 19.02
C LEU A 14 -23.01 -49.06 18.99
N ALA A 15 -22.31 -49.39 17.90
CA ALA A 15 -21.01 -48.79 17.59
C ALA A 15 -21.25 -47.37 17.07
N ALA A 16 -21.13 -46.37 17.94
CA ALA A 16 -21.08 -44.98 17.54
C ALA A 16 -19.69 -44.68 16.95
N ALA A 17 -19.56 -44.73 15.64
CA ALA A 17 -18.38 -44.23 14.94
C ALA A 17 -18.41 -42.70 14.97
N GLY A 18 -17.69 -42.10 15.92
CA GLY A 18 -17.44 -40.66 15.93
C GLY A 18 -16.51 -40.29 14.77
N VAL A 19 -17.05 -39.63 13.75
CA VAL A 19 -16.23 -38.98 12.72
C VAL A 19 -15.59 -37.76 13.37
N LEU A 20 -14.30 -37.88 13.67
CA LEU A 20 -13.49 -36.72 14.08
C LEU A 20 -13.22 -35.91 12.80
N VAL A 21 -14.02 -34.87 12.58
CA VAL A 21 -13.73 -33.88 11.54
C VAL A 21 -12.54 -33.08 12.05
N LEU A 22 -11.35 -33.42 11.57
CA LEU A 22 -10.18 -32.56 11.66
C LEU A 22 -10.47 -31.33 10.79
N ALA A 23 -11.08 -30.32 11.40
CA ALA A 23 -11.09 -28.98 10.84
C ALA A 23 -9.63 -28.52 10.88
N SER A 24 -8.93 -28.65 9.76
CA SER A 24 -7.73 -27.86 9.54
C SER A 24 -8.12 -26.40 9.78
N PRO A 25 -7.42 -25.64 10.64
CA PRO A 25 -7.53 -24.20 10.56
C PRO A 25 -7.13 -23.86 9.12
N GLY A 26 -8.09 -23.39 8.33
CA GLY A 26 -7.77 -22.78 7.05
C GLY A 26 -6.80 -21.67 7.40
N SER A 27 -5.54 -21.83 7.03
CA SER A 27 -4.60 -20.73 7.01
C SER A 27 -5.25 -19.68 6.13
N ALA A 28 -5.76 -18.61 6.74
CA ALA A 28 -6.22 -17.43 6.02
C ALA A 28 -4.96 -16.77 5.43
N PHE A 29 -4.46 -17.35 4.34
CA PHE A 29 -3.42 -16.74 3.53
C PHE A 29 -4.06 -15.59 2.76
N ALA A 30 -3.65 -14.37 3.15
CA ALA A 30 -3.88 -13.05 2.60
C ALA A 30 -5.07 -12.85 1.63
N ASP A 31 -6.05 -12.04 2.06
CA ASP A 31 -6.96 -11.33 1.15
C ASP A 31 -6.19 -10.34 0.23
N VAL A 32 -4.89 -10.12 0.49
CA VAL A 32 -3.98 -9.24 -0.26
C VAL A 32 -3.32 -9.98 -1.43
N PRO A 33 -3.32 -9.41 -2.65
CA PRO A 33 -2.61 -9.99 -3.78
C PRO A 33 -1.09 -10.11 -3.53
N GLY A 34 -0.45 -11.10 -4.15
CA GLY A 34 1.01 -11.21 -4.15
C GLY A 34 1.67 -10.06 -4.92
N ALA A 35 2.87 -9.68 -4.51
CA ALA A 35 3.64 -8.61 -5.17
C ALA A 35 4.00 -8.93 -6.63
N LEU A 36 3.96 -7.91 -7.47
CA LEU A 36 4.58 -7.92 -8.78
C LEU A 36 6.11 -7.78 -8.64
N PRO A 37 6.90 -8.41 -9.52
CA PRO A 37 8.34 -8.22 -9.52
C PRO A 37 8.69 -6.77 -9.86
N ALA A 38 9.73 -6.23 -9.21
CA ALA A 38 10.26 -4.91 -9.52
C ALA A 38 10.66 -4.80 -11.00
N ASN A 39 10.19 -3.74 -11.65
CA ASN A 39 10.45 -3.44 -13.06
C ASN A 39 10.22 -1.95 -13.33
N ALA A 40 11.03 -1.08 -12.71
CA ALA A 40 10.97 0.36 -12.92
C ALA A 40 12.08 0.85 -13.85
N ASP A 41 11.89 1.98 -14.53
CA ASP A 41 12.93 2.55 -15.36
C ASP A 41 14.06 3.13 -14.49
N GLY A 42 15.27 3.30 -15.06
CA GLY A 42 16.45 3.70 -14.27
C GLY A 42 16.29 5.03 -13.51
N LEU A 43 15.55 5.99 -14.09
CA LEU A 43 15.25 7.27 -13.42
C LEU A 43 14.36 7.06 -12.17
N GLU A 44 13.36 6.19 -12.28
CA GLU A 44 12.42 5.87 -11.21
C GLU A 44 13.10 5.08 -10.08
N GLN A 45 14.01 4.16 -10.42
CA GLN A 45 14.82 3.47 -9.40
C GLN A 45 15.78 4.43 -8.69
N THR A 46 16.46 5.30 -9.45
CA THR A 46 17.48 6.21 -8.90
C THR A 46 16.94 7.10 -7.79
N PHE A 47 15.69 7.56 -7.93
CA PHE A 47 15.10 8.52 -7.00
C PHE A 47 13.95 7.92 -6.18
N GLN A 48 13.84 6.60 -6.11
CA GLN A 48 12.83 5.91 -5.30
C GLN A 48 12.91 6.42 -3.86
N PRO A 49 11.82 6.83 -3.20
CA PRO A 49 11.88 7.23 -1.81
C PRO A 49 12.25 6.04 -0.91
N ALA A 50 13.00 6.34 0.14
CA ALA A 50 13.22 5.43 1.25
C ALA A 50 12.07 5.64 2.25
N TYR A 51 11.32 4.60 2.55
CA TYR A 51 10.09 4.73 3.33
C TYR A 51 10.24 4.23 4.76
N ASP A 52 9.55 4.91 5.66
CA ASP A 52 9.13 4.37 6.95
C ASP A 52 7.60 4.45 7.06
N TYR A 53 7.03 3.62 7.92
CA TYR A 53 5.61 3.59 8.21
C TYR A 53 5.44 3.51 9.73
N ASP A 54 4.93 4.60 10.31
CA ASP A 54 4.69 4.69 11.75
C ASP A 54 3.64 3.63 12.16
N GLY A 55 3.65 3.22 13.43
CA GLY A 55 2.80 2.13 13.93
C GLY A 55 1.29 2.43 13.93
N ASP A 56 0.89 3.60 13.44
CA ASP A 56 -0.46 4.12 13.49
C ASP A 56 -1.28 3.92 12.21
N GLY A 57 -0.74 3.26 11.17
CA GLY A 57 -1.44 2.95 9.92
C GLY A 57 -1.22 1.54 9.39
N CYS A 58 -1.63 1.26 8.15
CA CYS A 58 -1.28 0.01 7.47
C CYS A 58 0.12 0.09 6.85
N TYR A 59 0.76 -1.05 6.59
CA TYR A 59 1.83 -1.15 5.60
C TYR A 59 1.28 -1.07 4.18
N PRO A 60 2.10 -0.63 3.19
CA PRO A 60 1.66 -0.64 1.81
C PRO A 60 1.52 -2.07 1.30
N THR A 61 0.64 -2.30 0.35
CA THR A 61 0.39 -3.62 -0.23
C THR A 61 0.29 -3.55 -1.76
N PRO A 62 0.44 -4.68 -2.47
CA PRO A 62 0.15 -4.75 -3.89
C PRO A 62 -1.32 -4.43 -4.18
N ALA A 63 -1.58 -3.36 -4.92
CA ALA A 63 -2.90 -2.99 -5.40
C ALA A 63 -3.44 -3.96 -6.46
N ILE A 64 -2.55 -4.70 -7.11
CA ILE A 64 -2.88 -5.72 -8.13
C ILE A 64 -1.86 -6.87 -8.07
N GLY A 65 -2.35 -8.10 -8.17
CA GLY A 65 -1.51 -9.30 -8.22
C GLY A 65 -1.07 -9.72 -9.63
N PRO A 66 -0.15 -10.69 -9.76
CA PRO A 66 0.30 -11.25 -11.04
C PRO A 66 -0.82 -11.85 -11.90
N ASP A 67 -1.92 -12.29 -11.28
CA ASP A 67 -3.13 -12.80 -11.95
C ASP A 67 -4.12 -11.68 -12.35
N GLY A 68 -3.82 -10.44 -11.95
CA GLY A 68 -4.66 -9.27 -12.14
C GLY A 68 -5.80 -9.13 -11.14
N THR A 69 -5.76 -9.86 -10.02
CA THR A 69 -6.67 -9.64 -8.89
C THR A 69 -6.37 -8.28 -8.27
N ILE A 70 -7.37 -7.40 -8.18
CA ILE A 70 -7.27 -6.10 -7.51
C ILE A 70 -7.40 -6.30 -6.00
N ALA A 71 -6.58 -5.59 -5.23
CA ALA A 71 -6.64 -5.64 -3.78
C ALA A 71 -8.04 -5.26 -3.27
N PRO A 72 -8.69 -6.09 -2.44
CA PRO A 72 -10.03 -5.83 -1.95
C PRO A 72 -10.05 -4.71 -0.89
N GLY A 73 -8.91 -4.41 -0.28
CA GLY A 73 -8.77 -3.51 0.85
C GLY A 73 -9.46 -4.03 2.11
N LEU A 74 -9.46 -3.23 3.17
CA LEU A 74 -10.04 -3.56 4.47
C LEU A 74 -11.22 -2.64 4.83
N LYS A 75 -12.13 -3.15 5.65
CA LYS A 75 -13.14 -2.30 6.29
C LYS A 75 -12.46 -1.43 7.34
N THR A 76 -12.88 -0.17 7.45
CA THR A 76 -12.49 0.75 8.53
C THR A 76 -13.17 0.37 9.84
N THR A 77 -12.74 -0.74 10.41
CA THR A 77 -13.24 -1.34 11.64
C THR A 77 -12.05 -1.84 12.45
N GLY A 78 -12.25 -2.01 13.77
CA GLY A 78 -11.17 -2.46 14.65
C GLY A 78 -10.09 -1.39 14.82
N ALA A 79 -8.87 -1.81 15.19
CA ALA A 79 -7.74 -0.91 15.33
C ALA A 79 -7.38 -0.24 13.99
N VAL A 80 -6.76 0.94 14.05
CA VAL A 80 -6.39 1.72 12.85
C VAL A 80 -5.46 0.90 11.96
N ASN A 81 -4.41 0.34 12.54
CA ASN A 81 -3.46 -0.58 11.92
C ASN A 81 -3.90 -2.07 11.93
N GLY A 82 -5.12 -2.35 12.41
CA GLY A 82 -5.56 -3.72 12.64
C GLY A 82 -5.74 -4.52 11.35
N GLY A 83 -5.02 -5.63 11.24
CA GLY A 83 -5.09 -6.58 10.13
C GLY A 83 -4.30 -6.20 8.88
N CYS A 84 -3.38 -5.22 8.98
CA CYS A 84 -2.59 -4.70 7.85
C CYS A 84 -1.23 -4.10 8.29
N HIS A 85 -0.71 -4.45 9.47
CA HIS A 85 0.54 -3.89 9.99
C HIS A 85 1.33 -4.95 10.76
N ASP A 86 1.36 -6.18 10.28
CA ASP A 86 2.26 -7.21 10.80
C ASP A 86 3.49 -7.32 9.88
N SER A 87 4.55 -7.99 10.34
CA SER A 87 5.79 -8.14 9.56
C SER A 87 5.58 -8.77 8.17
N TRP A 88 4.61 -9.69 8.04
CA TRP A 88 4.31 -10.37 6.79
C TRP A 88 3.59 -9.46 5.78
N ASP A 89 2.88 -8.42 6.24
CA ASP A 89 2.35 -7.38 5.36
C ASP A 89 3.53 -6.59 4.76
N LEU A 90 4.54 -6.27 5.58
CA LEU A 90 5.74 -5.55 5.14
C LEU A 90 6.65 -6.36 4.19
N ASP A 91 6.56 -7.70 4.24
CA ASP A 91 7.26 -8.59 3.31
C ASP A 91 6.62 -8.62 1.91
N ASN A 92 5.36 -8.17 1.78
CA ASN A 92 4.60 -8.21 0.54
C ASN A 92 4.16 -6.79 0.17
N THR A 93 5.07 -6.04 -0.46
CA THR A 93 4.84 -4.63 -0.81
C THR A 93 5.19 -4.36 -2.27
N ASN A 94 4.50 -3.41 -2.88
CA ASN A 94 4.90 -2.83 -4.16
C ASN A 94 4.84 -1.31 -4.08
N GLY A 95 5.78 -0.66 -4.76
CA GLY A 95 5.71 0.74 -5.12
C GLY A 95 5.36 0.90 -6.59
N TYR A 96 4.69 1.99 -6.94
CA TYR A 96 4.31 2.28 -8.32
C TYR A 96 4.92 3.61 -8.73
N ALA A 97 5.58 3.67 -9.88
CA ALA A 97 6.20 4.88 -10.37
C ALA A 97 5.66 5.30 -11.74
N ARG A 98 5.65 6.60 -11.98
CA ARG A 98 5.53 7.17 -13.32
C ARG A 98 6.33 8.45 -13.40
N SER A 99 7.16 8.58 -14.44
CA SER A 99 7.90 9.80 -14.72
C SER A 99 7.32 10.61 -15.88
N LYS A 100 7.47 11.92 -15.82
CA LYS A 100 7.22 12.86 -16.92
C LYS A 100 8.35 13.90 -16.95
N CYS A 101 8.94 14.12 -18.13
CA CYS A 101 10.00 15.08 -18.31
C CYS A 101 9.65 16.10 -19.40
N ASN A 102 9.81 17.39 -19.11
CA ASN A 102 9.74 18.47 -20.08
C ASN A 102 10.45 19.71 -19.53
N ASN A 103 10.83 20.63 -20.43
CA ASN A 103 11.42 21.93 -20.08
C ASN A 103 12.63 21.85 -19.12
N GLY A 104 13.45 20.80 -19.27
CA GLY A 104 14.65 20.58 -18.45
C GLY A 104 14.39 20.01 -17.05
N TRP A 105 13.15 19.64 -16.73
CA TRP A 105 12.76 19.04 -15.47
C TRP A 105 12.12 17.66 -15.68
N CYS A 106 12.31 16.78 -14.71
CA CYS A 106 11.60 15.52 -14.60
C CYS A 106 10.84 15.48 -13.28
N ALA A 107 9.55 15.17 -13.34
CA ALA A 107 8.74 14.83 -12.19
C ALA A 107 8.59 13.31 -12.15
N ILE A 108 8.91 12.70 -11.02
CA ILE A 108 8.73 11.26 -10.79
C ILE A 108 7.73 11.11 -9.66
N ILE A 109 6.53 10.65 -9.99
CA ILE A 109 5.49 10.37 -8.99
C ILE A 109 5.56 8.90 -8.59
N TYR A 110 5.71 8.68 -7.29
CA TYR A 110 5.63 7.39 -6.64
C TYR A 110 4.29 7.29 -5.92
N GLY A 111 3.65 6.13 -5.98
CA GLY A 111 2.43 5.83 -5.25
C GLY A 111 2.58 4.56 -4.44
N LEU A 112 2.07 4.56 -3.22
CA LEU A 112 1.86 3.37 -2.41
C LEU A 112 0.36 3.19 -2.18
N TYR A 113 -0.09 1.94 -2.19
CA TYR A 113 -1.48 1.58 -1.89
C TYR A 113 -1.55 1.00 -0.48
N PHE A 114 -2.54 1.42 0.31
CA PHE A 114 -2.83 0.86 1.62
C PHE A 114 -4.26 0.33 1.64
N GLU A 115 -4.53 -0.72 2.42
CA GLU A 115 -5.82 -1.40 2.36
C GLU A 115 -6.97 -0.57 2.95
N LYS A 116 -6.67 0.34 3.87
CA LYS A 116 -7.61 1.28 4.47
C LYS A 116 -6.85 2.50 5.02
N ASP A 117 -7.59 3.58 5.17
CA ASP A 117 -7.20 4.75 5.94
C ASP A 117 -8.28 5.00 6.99
N GLN A 118 -7.88 5.09 8.27
CA GLN A 118 -8.82 5.14 9.39
C GLN A 118 -8.37 6.15 10.45
N ALA A 119 -9.11 7.25 10.59
CA ALA A 119 -8.80 8.26 11.61
C ALA A 119 -9.16 7.83 13.05
N VAL A 120 -10.21 7.01 13.23
CA VAL A 120 -10.78 6.69 14.56
C VAL A 120 -10.77 5.19 14.83
N ALA A 121 -10.09 4.75 15.89
CA ALA A 121 -10.08 3.36 16.31
C ALA A 121 -11.51 2.85 16.60
N GLY A 122 -11.84 1.66 16.09
CA GLY A 122 -13.14 1.00 16.27
C GLY A 122 -14.28 1.56 15.43
N SER A 123 -14.05 2.56 14.56
CA SER A 123 -15.09 3.24 13.79
C SER A 123 -14.64 3.59 12.38
N GLY A 124 -15.60 3.65 11.44
CA GLY A 124 -15.37 4.19 10.09
C GLY A 124 -15.53 5.70 10.00
N LEU A 125 -15.76 6.40 11.12
CA LEU A 125 -15.86 7.86 11.12
C LEU A 125 -14.51 8.48 10.74
N GLY A 126 -14.50 9.21 9.63
CA GLY A 126 -13.30 9.87 9.11
C GLY A 126 -12.29 8.91 8.50
N GLY A 127 -12.72 7.79 7.92
CA GLY A 127 -11.84 6.88 7.18
C GLY A 127 -12.52 6.29 5.94
N HIS A 128 -11.75 5.57 5.14
CA HIS A 128 -12.24 4.81 4.00
C HIS A 128 -11.47 3.50 3.77
N ARG A 129 -12.14 2.55 3.11
CA ARG A 129 -11.47 1.41 2.48
C ARG A 129 -10.61 1.94 1.34
N HIS A 130 -9.44 1.32 1.16
CA HIS A 130 -8.40 1.73 0.22
C HIS A 130 -7.75 3.04 0.62
N ASP A 131 -6.48 3.17 0.32
CA ASP A 131 -5.79 4.45 0.34
C ASP A 131 -4.68 4.48 -0.71
N TRP A 132 -4.40 5.67 -1.23
CA TRP A 132 -3.36 5.93 -2.20
C TRP A 132 -2.65 7.22 -1.83
N GLU A 133 -1.44 7.08 -1.34
CA GLU A 133 -0.58 8.22 -1.04
C GLU A 133 0.60 8.28 -2.02
N HIS A 134 1.11 9.49 -2.24
CA HIS A 134 2.11 9.79 -3.26
C HIS A 134 3.27 10.61 -2.72
N VAL A 135 4.45 10.34 -3.28
CA VAL A 135 5.62 11.22 -3.17
C VAL A 135 6.02 11.61 -4.59
N VAL A 136 6.25 12.90 -4.83
CA VAL A 136 6.75 13.40 -6.13
C VAL A 136 8.17 13.93 -5.96
N VAL A 137 9.11 13.39 -6.73
CA VAL A 137 10.50 13.88 -6.75
C VAL A 137 10.72 14.71 -8.01
N TRP A 138 11.15 15.95 -7.82
CA TRP A 138 11.40 16.91 -8.90
C TRP A 138 12.90 17.01 -9.15
N VAL A 139 13.31 16.56 -10.32
CA VAL A 139 14.71 16.38 -10.71
C VAL A 139 15.07 17.38 -11.80
N GLN A 140 16.22 18.01 -11.64
CA GLN A 140 16.88 18.85 -12.64
C GLN A 140 18.36 18.52 -12.65
N ASP A 141 18.97 18.39 -13.84
CA ASP A 141 20.39 18.09 -14.00
C ASP A 141 20.87 16.86 -13.21
N ASN A 142 20.04 15.80 -13.19
CA ASN A 142 20.25 14.55 -12.42
C ASN A 142 20.37 14.75 -10.90
N GLU A 143 19.83 15.83 -10.35
CA GLU A 143 19.72 16.05 -8.91
C GLU A 143 18.26 16.30 -8.52
N ALA A 144 17.79 15.59 -7.49
CA ALA A 144 16.49 15.86 -6.90
C ALA A 144 16.53 17.20 -6.13
N LYS A 145 15.86 18.22 -6.67
CA LYS A 145 15.83 19.59 -6.13
C LYS A 145 14.69 19.81 -5.14
N TYR A 146 13.55 19.14 -5.37
CA TYR A 146 12.38 19.21 -4.50
C TYR A 146 11.75 17.84 -4.33
N VAL A 147 11.08 17.67 -3.20
CA VAL A 147 10.24 16.52 -2.91
C VAL A 147 8.89 17.04 -2.45
N SER A 148 7.81 16.43 -2.94
CA SER A 148 6.46 16.75 -2.53
C SER A 148 5.80 15.53 -1.93
N THR A 149 5.15 15.66 -0.79
CA THR A 149 4.41 14.57 -0.14
C THR A 149 2.92 14.85 -0.17
N SER A 150 2.11 13.85 -0.47
CA SER A 150 0.65 13.96 -0.41
C SER A 150 0.19 14.10 1.03
N ALA A 151 -0.84 14.92 1.21
CA ALA A 151 -1.60 15.00 2.46
C ALA A 151 -3.03 15.47 2.16
N HIS A 152 -4.01 14.63 2.51
CA HIS A 152 -5.44 14.98 2.49
C HIS A 152 -5.92 15.53 1.14
N GLY A 153 -5.45 14.94 0.03
CA GLY A 153 -5.80 15.35 -1.34
C GLY A 153 -5.05 16.58 -1.90
N GLY A 154 -4.13 17.13 -1.11
CA GLY A 154 -3.16 18.15 -1.49
C GLY A 154 -1.72 17.61 -1.47
N PHE A 155 -0.76 18.52 -1.65
CA PHE A 155 0.66 18.23 -1.53
C PHE A 155 1.36 19.34 -0.76
N SER A 156 2.31 18.95 0.08
CA SER A 156 3.32 19.86 0.63
C SER A 156 4.59 19.76 -0.22
N VAL A 157 5.27 20.87 -0.46
CA VAL A 157 6.49 20.92 -1.27
C VAL A 157 7.67 21.31 -0.40
N TYR A 158 8.76 20.56 -0.51
CA TYR A 158 9.96 20.71 0.29
C TYR A 158 11.18 20.89 -0.60
N GLY A 159 12.01 21.87 -0.27
CA GLY A 159 13.35 21.99 -0.86
C GLY A 159 14.23 20.82 -0.43
N ARG A 160 15.25 20.51 -1.25
CA ARG A 160 16.23 19.45 -0.96
C ARG A 160 16.84 19.54 0.45
N ASP A 161 17.02 20.76 0.97
CA ASP A 161 17.58 21.08 2.30
C ASP A 161 16.64 20.74 3.46
N GLN A 162 15.36 20.50 3.17
CA GLN A 162 14.34 20.10 4.16
C GLN A 162 14.12 18.59 4.19
N ILE A 163 14.87 17.82 3.39
CA ILE A 163 14.71 16.38 3.22
C ILE A 163 15.95 15.65 3.76
N GLN A 164 15.73 14.58 4.52
CA GLN A 164 16.77 13.61 4.84
C GLN A 164 16.94 12.64 3.67
N TRP A 165 18.18 12.22 3.37
CA TRP A 165 18.49 11.41 2.19
C TRP A 165 19.25 10.15 2.57
N ASP A 166 18.93 9.04 1.88
CA ASP A 166 19.83 7.89 1.73
C ASP A 166 20.36 7.91 0.28
N GLY A 167 21.57 8.42 0.07
CA GLY A 167 22.08 8.68 -1.27
C GLY A 167 21.18 9.63 -2.08
N THR A 168 20.53 9.10 -3.11
CA THR A 168 19.55 9.83 -3.97
C THR A 168 18.10 9.61 -3.55
N HIS A 169 17.85 8.79 -2.53
CA HIS A 169 16.54 8.40 -2.05
C HIS A 169 16.04 9.38 -0.97
N PRO A 170 15.00 10.17 -1.22
CA PRO A 170 14.43 11.02 -0.18
C PRO A 170 13.72 10.15 0.86
N LYS A 171 13.93 10.44 2.14
CA LYS A 171 13.28 9.72 3.24
C LYS A 171 11.90 10.30 3.53
N ALA A 172 10.88 9.46 3.43
CA ALA A 172 9.48 9.81 3.63
C ALA A 172 8.83 8.86 4.63
N VAL A 173 7.96 9.39 5.49
CA VAL A 173 7.27 8.63 6.54
C VAL A 173 5.78 8.71 6.33
N TYR A 174 5.13 7.55 6.21
CA TYR A 174 3.68 7.44 6.25
C TYR A 174 3.23 7.39 7.71
N HIS A 175 2.33 8.29 8.08
CA HIS A 175 1.89 8.43 9.47
C HIS A 175 0.45 8.95 9.53
N LYS A 176 -0.15 8.85 10.72
CA LYS A 176 -1.42 9.49 11.01
C LYS A 176 -1.25 10.98 11.32
N ASP A 177 -2.00 11.85 10.65
CA ASP A 177 -1.93 13.30 10.88
C ASP A 177 -2.81 13.74 12.06
N GLY A 178 -2.26 13.56 13.26
CA GLY A 178 -2.95 13.90 14.51
C GLY A 178 -4.27 13.15 14.67
N ILE A 179 -5.39 13.90 14.72
CA ILE A 179 -6.74 13.29 14.80
C ILE A 179 -7.32 12.90 13.44
N GLY A 180 -6.67 13.30 12.34
CA GLY A 180 -7.11 13.04 10.97
C GLY A 180 -6.71 11.67 10.44
N THR A 181 -6.77 11.58 9.11
CA THR A 181 -6.36 10.47 8.25
C THR A 181 -4.85 10.42 8.06
N HIS A 182 -4.35 9.44 7.32
CA HIS A 182 -2.91 9.29 7.08
C HIS A 182 -2.42 10.21 5.96
N CYS A 183 -1.11 10.45 5.96
CA CYS A 183 -0.41 11.17 4.90
C CYS A 183 1.09 10.86 4.93
N PHE A 184 1.81 11.38 3.93
CA PHE A 184 3.27 11.40 3.95
C PHE A 184 3.83 12.71 4.51
N ARG A 185 4.90 12.60 5.28
CA ARG A 185 5.80 13.71 5.67
C ARG A 185 7.25 13.40 5.33
N PRO A 186 8.12 14.42 5.20
CA PRO A 186 9.56 14.21 5.25
C PRO A 186 9.98 13.56 6.57
N ALA A 187 10.97 12.67 6.50
CA ALA A 187 11.63 12.16 7.69
C ALA A 187 12.41 13.27 8.42
N THR A 188 12.52 13.11 9.72
CA THR A 188 13.29 13.92 10.65
C THR A 188 14.39 13.09 11.29
N THR A 189 15.27 13.72 12.08
CA THR A 189 16.27 12.99 12.88
C THR A 189 15.64 12.10 13.97
N GLY A 190 14.35 12.28 14.27
CA GLY A 190 13.63 11.44 15.24
C GLY A 190 13.19 10.09 14.67
N ASP A 191 13.19 9.94 13.35
CA ASP A 191 12.78 8.72 12.63
C ASP A 191 13.97 7.77 12.41
N GLU A 192 14.99 7.85 13.27
CA GLU A 192 16.19 7.01 13.23
C GLU A 192 16.36 6.26 14.56
N PRO A 193 16.26 4.92 14.58
CA PRO A 193 15.88 4.07 13.45
C PRO A 193 14.39 4.22 13.07
N PRO A 194 14.01 3.80 11.85
CA PRO A 194 12.61 3.69 11.43
C PRO A 194 11.72 2.90 12.41
N GLU A 195 10.44 3.23 12.51
CA GLU A 195 9.48 2.61 13.44
C GLU A 195 8.95 1.26 12.94
N ASN A 196 8.97 1.01 11.63
CA ASN A 196 8.47 -0.24 11.06
C ASN A 196 9.12 -1.51 11.68
N HIS A 197 8.47 -2.67 11.45
CA HIS A 197 8.84 -3.97 12.04
C HIS A 197 10.32 -4.36 11.93
N TYR A 198 11.03 -3.85 10.91
CA TYR A 198 12.44 -4.17 10.68
C TYR A 198 13.42 -3.12 11.18
N HIS A 199 12.93 -1.97 11.67
CA HIS A 199 13.75 -0.83 12.08
C HIS A 199 14.77 -0.40 11.01
N GLN A 200 14.34 -0.47 9.75
CA GLN A 200 15.15 -0.20 8.57
C GLN A 200 14.33 0.58 7.54
N TRP A 201 15.02 1.43 6.76
CA TRP A 201 14.39 2.13 5.65
C TRP A 201 13.96 1.13 4.59
N GLN A 202 12.71 1.23 4.15
CA GLN A 202 12.07 0.26 3.27
C GLN A 202 12.06 0.75 1.83
N PHE A 203 12.29 -0.19 0.91
CA PHE A 203 12.27 0.02 -0.53
C PHE A 203 11.34 -1.02 -1.15
N PRO A 204 10.02 -0.73 -1.27
CA PRO A 204 9.09 -1.63 -1.92
C PRO A 204 9.53 -2.00 -3.33
N ASP A 205 9.24 -3.22 -3.78
CA ASP A 205 9.51 -3.63 -5.17
C ASP A 205 8.81 -2.65 -6.12
N LEU A 206 9.59 -1.93 -6.92
CA LEU A 206 9.11 -0.77 -7.68
C LEU A 206 8.70 -1.15 -9.09
N ILE A 207 7.43 -0.89 -9.44
CA ILE A 207 6.87 -1.10 -10.77
C ILE A 207 6.77 0.26 -11.47
N GLY A 208 7.59 0.45 -12.51
CA GLY A 208 7.52 1.63 -13.35
C GLY A 208 6.34 1.61 -14.29
N TRP A 209 5.93 2.78 -14.78
CA TRP A 209 4.76 2.91 -15.64
C TRP A 209 4.83 2.01 -16.88
N ASN A 210 6.03 1.81 -17.41
CA ASN A 210 6.28 0.98 -18.60
C ASN A 210 6.66 -0.47 -18.28
N GLY A 211 6.80 -0.83 -17.00
CA GLY A 211 7.28 -2.15 -16.59
C GLY A 211 6.21 -3.09 -16.04
N TYR A 212 4.94 -2.72 -16.11
CA TYR A 212 3.85 -3.64 -15.78
C TYR A 212 3.85 -4.83 -16.74
N PRO A 213 3.61 -6.06 -16.25
CA PRO A 213 3.24 -7.18 -17.11
C PRO A 213 2.01 -6.86 -17.97
N ASP A 214 1.93 -7.51 -19.14
CA ASP A 214 0.89 -7.26 -20.14
C ASP A 214 -0.52 -7.27 -19.54
N GLY A 215 -1.27 -6.19 -19.80
CA GLY A 215 -2.66 -6.01 -19.37
C GLY A 215 -2.87 -5.66 -17.90
N LEU A 216 -1.86 -5.77 -17.01
CA LEU A 216 -2.04 -5.46 -15.59
C LEU A 216 -2.17 -3.96 -15.34
N ARG A 217 -1.40 -3.13 -16.06
CA ARG A 217 -1.55 -1.67 -15.99
C ARG A 217 -2.97 -1.23 -16.33
N ASP A 218 -3.51 -1.77 -17.42
CA ASP A 218 -4.85 -1.42 -17.92
C ASP A 218 -5.95 -1.81 -16.92
N LYS A 219 -5.81 -2.98 -16.28
CA LYS A 219 -6.70 -3.38 -15.18
C LYS A 219 -6.60 -2.45 -13.98
N LEU A 220 -5.38 -2.11 -13.54
CA LEU A 220 -5.16 -1.26 -12.37
C LEU A 220 -5.73 0.15 -12.57
N VAL A 221 -5.52 0.77 -13.74
CA VAL A 221 -6.03 2.14 -14.01
C VAL A 221 -7.55 2.22 -14.11
N GLN A 222 -8.22 1.08 -14.39
CA GLN A 222 -9.67 0.95 -14.46
C GLN A 222 -10.31 0.56 -13.13
N ALA A 223 -9.51 0.11 -12.16
CA ALA A 223 -10.02 -0.28 -10.85
C ALA A 223 -10.66 0.89 -10.10
N ASP A 224 -11.72 0.58 -9.36
CA ASP A 224 -12.40 1.51 -8.47
C ASP A 224 -11.88 1.31 -7.05
N PHE A 225 -11.16 2.31 -6.54
CA PHE A 225 -10.65 2.36 -5.17
C PHE A 225 -11.51 3.25 -4.26
N GLY A 226 -12.76 3.52 -4.67
CA GLY A 226 -13.70 4.33 -3.90
C GLY A 226 -13.21 5.75 -3.72
N SER A 227 -12.93 6.13 -2.47
CA SER A 227 -12.43 7.47 -2.13
C SER A 227 -10.96 7.68 -2.47
N ALA A 228 -10.17 6.60 -2.55
CA ALA A 228 -8.75 6.68 -2.79
C ALA A 228 -8.45 6.92 -4.28
N VAL A 229 -7.45 7.75 -4.56
CA VAL A 229 -7.19 8.24 -5.92
C VAL A 229 -5.82 7.75 -6.41
N PHE A 230 -5.82 6.84 -7.38
CA PHE A 230 -4.57 6.43 -8.05
C PHE A 230 -4.03 7.58 -8.92
N GLY A 231 -3.08 8.34 -8.39
CA GLY A 231 -2.57 9.58 -9.02
C GLY A 231 -1.80 9.38 -10.33
N LEU A 232 -1.26 8.18 -10.57
CA LEU A 232 -0.39 7.92 -11.73
C LEU A 232 -1.17 7.73 -13.03
N LYS A 233 -2.49 7.48 -12.98
CA LYS A 233 -3.30 7.24 -14.19
C LYS A 233 -3.49 8.51 -15.01
N ASP A 234 -3.67 8.36 -16.33
CA ASP A 234 -3.72 9.48 -17.28
C ASP A 234 -4.70 10.59 -16.89
N GLY A 235 -5.92 10.21 -16.47
CA GLY A 235 -6.95 11.17 -16.06
C GLY A 235 -6.63 11.96 -14.78
N ASN A 236 -5.63 11.53 -14.01
CA ASN A 236 -5.27 12.13 -12.72
C ASN A 236 -3.89 12.79 -12.73
N LEU A 237 -2.96 12.30 -13.56
CA LEU A 237 -1.54 12.61 -13.48
C LEU A 237 -1.26 14.11 -13.54
N ALA A 238 -1.76 14.80 -14.57
CA ALA A 238 -1.50 16.22 -14.75
C ALA A 238 -2.02 17.04 -13.55
N GLY A 239 -3.20 16.70 -13.04
CA GLY A 239 -3.77 17.35 -11.85
C GLY A 239 -2.97 17.10 -10.58
N HIS A 240 -2.42 15.89 -10.39
CA HIS A 240 -1.55 15.57 -9.25
C HIS A 240 -0.23 16.33 -9.34
N LEU A 241 0.43 16.29 -10.50
CA LEU A 241 1.67 17.02 -10.72
C LEU A 241 1.49 18.53 -10.56
N GLN A 242 0.38 19.10 -11.04
CA GLN A 242 0.05 20.51 -10.84
C GLN A 242 -0.03 20.91 -9.36
N LYS A 243 -0.64 20.07 -8.52
CA LYS A 243 -0.74 20.31 -7.06
C LYS A 243 0.60 20.14 -6.35
N ALA A 244 1.41 19.19 -6.79
CA ALA A 244 2.71 18.87 -6.19
C ALA A 244 3.85 19.80 -6.66
N MET A 245 3.64 20.60 -7.71
CA MET A 245 4.70 21.34 -8.39
C MET A 245 5.31 22.46 -7.54
N PRO A 246 6.65 22.52 -7.41
CA PRO A 246 7.35 23.67 -6.85
C PRO A 246 7.02 24.95 -7.64
N ALA A 247 6.83 26.06 -6.93
CA ALA A 247 6.57 27.34 -7.57
C ALA A 247 7.77 27.79 -8.42
N GLY A 248 7.49 28.28 -9.63
CA GLY A 248 8.48 28.96 -10.48
C GLY A 248 9.38 28.05 -11.33
N ILE A 249 9.22 26.73 -11.28
CA ILE A 249 9.90 25.84 -12.24
C ILE A 249 9.17 25.85 -13.59
N PRO A 250 9.86 25.77 -14.74
CA PRO A 250 9.25 25.81 -16.06
C PRO A 250 8.60 24.47 -16.48
N PHE A 251 8.22 23.59 -15.55
CA PHE A 251 7.58 22.32 -15.87
C PHE A 251 6.12 22.51 -16.28
N ASP A 252 5.67 21.75 -17.27
CA ASP A 252 4.27 21.71 -17.71
C ASP A 252 3.64 20.33 -17.42
N PRO A 253 2.72 20.23 -16.45
CA PRO A 253 1.99 19.00 -16.17
C PRO A 253 1.17 18.47 -17.36
N ASN A 254 0.76 19.34 -18.29
CA ASN A 254 -0.16 19.03 -19.40
C ASN A 254 0.54 18.84 -20.75
N ALA A 255 1.88 18.92 -20.81
CA ALA A 255 2.66 18.76 -22.04
C ALA A 255 2.46 17.41 -22.76
#